data_AF-A0A6A4WQZ5-F1
#
_entry.id   AF-A0A6A4WQZ5-F1
#
_cell.length_a   1.000
_cell.length_b   1.000
_cell.length_c   1.000
_cell.angle_alpha   90.00
_cell.angle_beta   90.00
_cell.angle_gamma   90.00
#
_symmetry.space_group_name_H-M   'P 1'
#
loop_
_entity.id
_entity.type
_entity.pdbx_description
1 polymer ?
#
loop_
_entity_poly.entity_id
_entity_poly.type
_entity_poly.pdbx_seq_one_letter_code
_entity_poly.pdbx_strand_id
1 'polypeptide(L)'
;MTLPVNGVAIKMVVDTGSPITAVGRDTVIPRLRLNPTQLQLSSFTGHRFPLRGEADVSVRFRGRDYRLRLVVVDLPGDRRLLGRDWLRALDISVGGGETAVMDVTPERGTADLEAVCNRHNRQSRWQPVTEL
;
A
#
# COMPACT_ATOMS: atom_id res chain seq x y z
N MET A 1 9.74 6.52 -5.06
CA MET A 1 10.35 7.42 -4.05
C MET A 1 11.36 6.64 -3.24
N THR A 2 12.48 7.23 -2.80
CA THR A 2 13.47 6.54 -1.97
C THR A 2 13.57 7.24 -0.62
N LEU A 3 13.44 6.48 0.47
CA LEU A 3 13.50 6.99 1.84
C LEU A 3 14.57 6.22 2.64
N PRO A 4 15.43 6.90 3.41
CA PRO A 4 16.25 6.26 4.43
C PRO A 4 15.37 5.72 5.56
N VAL A 5 15.32 4.40 5.73
CA VAL A 5 14.60 3.69 6.78
C VAL A 5 15.61 2.90 7.61
N ASN A 6 15.70 3.19 8.91
CA ASN A 6 16.75 2.68 9.81
C ASN A 6 18.17 2.83 9.21
N GLY A 7 18.41 3.93 8.49
CA GLY A 7 19.69 4.25 7.85
C GLY A 7 19.92 3.57 6.50
N VAL A 8 19.01 2.73 6.00
CA VAL A 8 19.11 2.10 4.67
C VAL A 8 18.15 2.77 3.69
N ALA A 9 18.64 3.10 2.50
CA ALA A 9 17.82 3.67 1.45
C ALA A 9 16.88 2.60 0.87
N ILE A 10 15.57 2.78 1.06
CA ILE A 10 14.53 1.88 0.56
C ILE A 10 13.78 2.57 -0.57
N LYS A 11 13.79 1.97 -1.77
CA LYS A 11 12.95 2.40 -2.89
C LYS A 11 11.52 1.86 -2.68
N MET A 12 10.55 2.76 -2.68
CA MET A 12 9.13 2.48 -2.48
C MET A 12 8.29 3.07 -3.61
N VAL A 13 7.21 2.38 -3.94
CA VAL A 13 6.16 2.87 -4.85
C VAL A 13 5.22 3.76 -4.04
N VAL A 14 4.93 4.97 -4.53
CA VAL A 14 3.93 5.85 -3.92
C VAL A 14 2.56 5.28 -4.26
N ASP A 15 1.77 4.97 -3.24
CA ASP A 15 0.45 4.36 -3.40
C ASP A 15 -0.59 5.15 -2.58
N THR A 16 -1.26 6.09 -3.24
CA THR A 16 -2.33 6.88 -2.63
C THR A 16 -3.58 6.07 -2.37
N GLY A 17 -3.72 4.88 -2.98
CA GLY A 17 -4.81 3.94 -2.73
C GLY A 17 -4.63 3.18 -1.42
N SER A 18 -3.39 2.96 -0.98
CA SER A 18 -3.11 2.28 0.29
C SER A 18 -3.25 3.23 1.51
N PRO A 19 -4.05 2.87 2.53
CA PRO A 19 -4.08 3.62 3.78
C PRO A 19 -2.78 3.50 4.58
N ILE A 20 -1.98 2.46 4.34
CA ILE A 20 -0.81 2.11 5.15
C ILE A 20 0.45 1.89 4.31
N THR A 21 1.60 2.12 4.93
CA THR A 21 2.91 1.80 4.36
C THR A 21 3.29 0.37 4.73
N ALA A 22 3.61 -0.43 3.71
CA ALA A 22 3.89 -1.85 3.88
C ALA A 22 5.08 -2.31 3.02
N VAL A 23 5.81 -3.29 3.56
CA VAL A 23 6.88 -3.98 2.83
C VAL A 23 6.70 -5.50 2.86
N GLY A 24 7.16 -6.17 1.81
CA GLY A 24 7.23 -7.63 1.74
C GLY A 24 8.31 -8.19 2.66
N ARG A 25 8.17 -9.47 2.99
CA ARG A 25 9.02 -10.18 3.97
C ARG A 25 10.50 -10.21 3.63
N ASP A 26 10.84 -10.04 2.36
CA ASP A 26 12.21 -10.09 1.85
C ASP A 26 12.90 -8.71 1.89
N THR A 27 12.21 -7.66 2.37
CA THR A 27 12.82 -6.33 2.51
C THR A 27 13.76 -6.30 3.72
N VAL A 28 15.06 -6.16 3.45
CA VAL A 28 16.10 -6.11 4.48
C VAL A 28 16.13 -4.72 5.12
N ILE A 29 15.77 -4.66 6.40
CA ILE A 29 15.80 -3.44 7.22
C ILE A 29 16.61 -3.73 8.49
N PRO A 30 17.75 -3.04 8.71
CA PRO A 30 18.57 -3.29 9.89
C PRO A 30 17.80 -3.07 11.19
N ARG A 31 18.06 -3.94 12.17
CA ARG A 31 17.51 -3.86 13.54
C ARG A 31 15.98 -3.85 13.61
N LEU A 32 15.29 -4.28 12.56
CA LEU A 32 13.84 -4.40 12.56
C LEU A 32 13.40 -5.48 13.55
N ARG A 33 12.62 -5.07 14.56
CA ARG A 33 11.99 -5.98 15.52
C ARG A 33 10.49 -5.89 15.34
N LEU A 34 9.88 -6.97 14.88
CA LEU A 34 8.45 -7.02 14.64
C LEU A 34 7.70 -7.26 15.95
N ASN A 35 6.64 -6.49 16.14
CA ASN A 35 5.61 -6.73 17.13
C ASN A 35 4.41 -7.42 16.46
N PRO A 36 3.68 -8.28 17.18
CA PRO A 36 2.39 -8.78 16.72
C PRO A 36 1.44 -7.62 16.41
N THR A 37 0.59 -7.77 15.39
CA THR A 37 -0.42 -6.79 15.02
C THR A 37 -1.77 -7.48 14.87
N GLN A 38 -2.85 -6.79 15.26
CA GLN A 38 -4.23 -7.22 15.01
C GLN A 38 -4.76 -6.66 13.67
N LEU A 39 -3.92 -5.92 12.94
CA LEU A 39 -4.28 -5.35 11.64
C LEU A 39 -4.69 -6.46 10.67
N GLN A 40 -5.77 -6.22 9.95
CA GLN A 40 -6.17 -7.06 8.82
C GLN A 40 -6.08 -6.22 7.55
N LEU A 41 -5.23 -6.65 6.62
CA LEU A 41 -5.12 -6.01 5.33
C LEU A 41 -5.89 -6.82 4.30
N SER A 42 -6.74 -6.11 3.54
CA SER A 42 -7.38 -6.65 2.37
C SER A 42 -7.19 -5.69 1.21
N SER A 43 -7.08 -6.26 0.01
CA SER A 43 -7.16 -5.49 -1.22
C SER A 43 -8.59 -5.05 -1.49
N PHE A 44 -8.77 -4.16 -2.45
CA PHE A 44 -10.09 -3.75 -2.93
C PHE A 44 -10.98 -4.93 -3.37
N THR A 45 -10.39 -6.01 -3.90
CA THR A 45 -11.14 -7.21 -4.33
C THR A 45 -11.42 -8.19 -3.18
N GLY A 46 -11.11 -7.82 -1.93
CA GLY A 46 -11.33 -8.65 -0.74
C GLY A 46 -10.22 -9.66 -0.45
N HIS A 47 -9.19 -9.77 -1.30
CA HIS A 47 -8.05 -10.65 -1.02
C HIS A 47 -7.31 -10.19 0.24
N ARG A 48 -7.18 -11.07 1.24
CA ARG A 48 -6.48 -10.80 2.50
C ARG A 48 -4.98 -11.05 2.40
N PHE A 49 -4.19 -10.19 3.02
CA PHE A 49 -2.75 -10.33 3.07
C PHE A 49 -2.30 -10.89 4.42
N PRO A 50 -1.53 -11.98 4.47
CA PRO A 50 -0.91 -12.44 5.70
C PRO A 50 0.12 -11.42 6.17
N LEU A 51 0.20 -11.20 7.49
CA LEU A 51 1.12 -10.24 8.10
C LEU A 51 2.16 -10.97 8.95
N ARG A 52 3.41 -10.51 8.92
CA ARG A 52 4.44 -10.92 9.88
C ARG A 52 4.43 -10.07 11.15
N GLY A 53 3.90 -8.85 11.06
CA GLY A 53 3.83 -7.91 12.17
C GLY A 53 4.01 -6.47 11.73
N GLU A 54 4.24 -5.61 12.70
CA GLU A 54 4.55 -4.19 12.50
C GLU A 54 5.72 -3.76 13.38
N ALA A 55 6.41 -2.69 13.01
CA ALA A 55 7.51 -2.13 13.78
C ALA A 55 7.59 -0.61 13.62
N ASP A 56 8.06 0.08 14.65
CA ASP A 56 8.45 1.48 14.53
C ASP A 56 9.85 1.57 13.92
N VAL A 57 9.98 2.36 12.86
CA VAL A 57 11.23 2.59 12.14
C VAL A 57 11.61 4.08 12.16
N SER A 58 12.90 4.35 12.11
CA SER A 58 13.43 5.71 11.93
C SER A 58 13.46 6.05 10.45
N VAL A 59 12.84 7.17 10.06
CA VAL A 59 12.76 7.65 8.68
C VAL A 59 13.31 9.07 8.61
N ARG A 60 14.27 9.32 7.72
CA ARG A 60 14.81 10.67 7.54
C ARG A 60 14.25 11.31 6.28
N PHE A 61 13.60 12.46 6.42
CA PHE A 61 13.03 13.19 5.29
C PHE A 61 13.16 14.71 5.49
N ARG A 62 13.58 15.43 4.44
CA ARG A 62 13.77 16.90 4.46
C ARG A 62 14.55 17.41 5.69
N GLY A 63 15.59 16.68 6.09
CA GLY A 63 16.45 17.04 7.22
C GLY A 63 15.88 16.73 8.61
N ARG A 64 14.69 16.11 8.70
CA ARG A 64 14.05 15.71 9.96
C ARG A 64 14.02 14.19 10.09
N ASP A 65 14.12 13.71 11.32
CA ASP A 65 13.97 12.30 11.65
C ASP A 65 12.57 12.03 12.22
N TYR A 66 11.93 10.98 11.74
CA TYR A 66 10.56 10.57 12.10
C TYR A 66 10.59 9.14 12.64
N ARG A 67 9.75 8.86 13.64
CA ARG A 67 9.44 7.49 14.08
C ARG A 67 8.09 7.11 13.48
N LEU A 68 8.07 6.19 12.53
CA LEU A 68 6.85 5.81 11.81
C LEU A 68 6.62 4.30 11.88
N ARG A 69 5.36 3.89 11.97
CA ARG A 69 4.98 2.47 11.92
C ARG A 69 5.17 1.93 10.50
N LEU A 70 5.81 0.78 10.38
CA LEU A 70 5.95 0.02 9.15
C LEU A 70 5.29 -1.36 9.30
N VAL A 71 4.42 -1.73 8.38
CA VAL A 71 3.79 -3.05 8.36
C VAL A 71 4.59 -4.00 7.46
N VAL A 72 4.82 -5.23 7.91
CA VAL A 72 5.47 -6.27 7.12
C VAL A 72 4.46 -7.34 6.73
N VAL A 73 4.21 -7.47 5.43
CA VAL A 73 3.34 -8.51 4.86
C VAL A 73 4.16 -9.77 4.59
N ASP A 74 3.56 -10.94 4.81
CA ASP A 74 4.16 -12.24 4.48
C ASP A 74 3.92 -12.59 3.01
N LEU A 75 4.37 -11.72 2.12
CA LEU A 75 4.39 -11.95 0.68
C LEU A 75 5.83 -11.88 0.18
N PRO A 76 6.20 -12.77 -0.75
CA PRO A 76 7.52 -12.73 -1.38
C PRO A 76 7.66 -11.55 -2.35
N GLY A 77 8.92 -11.22 -2.62
CA GLY A 77 9.33 -10.26 -3.64
C GLY A 77 9.47 -8.83 -3.14
N ASP A 78 9.93 -7.96 -4.05
CA ASP A 78 10.20 -6.56 -3.76
C ASP A 78 8.91 -5.72 -3.77
N ARG A 79 8.07 -5.94 -2.75
CA ARG A 79 6.85 -5.16 -2.52
C ARG A 79 7.13 -4.10 -1.48
N ARG A 80 7.12 -2.83 -1.87
CA ARG A 80 7.41 -1.70 -0.97
C ARG A 80 6.48 -0.56 -1.33
N LEU A 81 5.42 -0.39 -0.55
CA LEU A 81 4.38 0.61 -0.76
C LEU A 81 4.50 1.72 0.26
N LEU A 82 4.53 2.96 -0.21
CA LEU A 82 4.41 4.16 0.59
C LEU A 82 2.95 4.61 0.57
N GLY A 83 2.23 4.31 1.66
CA GLY A 83 0.82 4.61 1.81
C GLY A 83 0.56 6.00 2.38
N ARG A 84 -0.73 6.31 2.54
CA ARG A 84 -1.18 7.63 3.01
C ARG A 84 -0.73 7.97 4.43
N ASP A 85 -0.52 6.99 5.30
CA ASP A 85 0.01 7.20 6.65
C ASP A 85 1.35 7.93 6.63
N TRP A 86 2.31 7.46 5.83
CA TRP A 86 3.62 8.10 5.71
C TRP A 86 3.57 9.34 4.82
N LEU A 87 2.76 9.34 3.75
CA LEU A 87 2.61 10.54 2.92
C LEU A 87 2.14 11.75 3.74
N ARG A 88 1.15 11.54 4.64
CA ARG A 88 0.67 12.57 5.57
C ARG A 88 1.72 12.92 6.62
N ALA A 89 2.34 11.92 7.26
CA ALA A 89 3.33 12.17 8.31
C ALA A 89 4.59 12.91 7.81
N LEU A 90 4.96 12.69 6.55
CA LEU A 90 6.12 13.30 5.91
C LEU A 90 5.77 14.60 5.15
N ASP A 91 4.50 15.01 5.14
CA ASP A 91 4.01 16.18 4.40
C ASP A 91 4.39 16.12 2.91
N ILE A 92 4.11 14.98 2.30
CA ILE A 92 4.32 14.73 0.87
C ILE A 92 2.99 14.98 0.15
N SER A 93 2.90 16.13 -0.49
CA SER A 93 1.77 16.44 -1.38
C SER A 93 1.96 15.76 -2.73
N VAL A 94 0.92 15.08 -3.22
CA VAL A 94 0.83 14.63 -4.62
C VAL A 94 0.14 15.79 -5.37
N GLY A 95 0.84 16.44 -6.29
CA GLY A 95 0.45 17.76 -6.81
C GLY A 95 -0.99 17.86 -7.36
N GLY A 96 -1.70 18.91 -6.94
CA GLY A 96 -3.03 19.30 -7.43
C GLY A 96 -4.06 19.71 -6.38
N GLY A 97 -3.65 20.22 -5.21
CA GLY A 97 -4.55 20.61 -4.12
C GLY A 97 -4.17 19.93 -2.82
N GLU A 98 -4.68 20.44 -1.71
CA GLU A 98 -4.64 19.77 -0.40
C GLU A 98 -4.93 18.28 -0.59
N THR A 99 -4.31 17.39 0.20
CA THR A 99 -4.72 15.99 0.25
C THR A 99 -6.17 15.93 0.71
N ALA A 100 -7.10 16.08 -0.23
CA ALA A 100 -8.51 16.00 0.01
C ALA A 100 -8.78 14.54 0.35
N VAL A 101 -9.08 14.29 1.62
CA VAL A 101 -9.78 13.07 1.98
C VAL A 101 -11.18 13.27 1.45
N MET A 102 -11.44 12.72 0.26
CA MET A 102 -12.80 12.68 -0.25
C MET A 102 -13.52 11.58 0.54
N ASP A 103 -14.26 11.98 1.57
CA ASP A 103 -15.20 11.09 2.22
C ASP A 103 -16.24 10.68 1.17
N VAL A 104 -16.18 9.42 0.74
CA VAL A 104 -17.18 8.86 -0.17
C VAL A 104 -18.43 8.62 0.65
N THR A 105 -19.32 9.61 0.70
CA THR A 105 -20.72 9.37 1.04
C THR A 105 -21.40 8.69 -0.15
N PRO A 106 -22.25 7.67 0.07
CA PRO A 106 -22.97 7.01 -1.00
C PRO A 106 -24.10 7.91 -1.50
N GLU A 107 -23.77 9.00 -2.20
CA GLU A 107 -24.75 9.83 -2.90
C GLU A 107 -24.87 9.32 -4.34
N ARG A 108 -25.92 8.49 -4.53
CA ARG A 108 -26.61 8.15 -5.78
C ARG A 108 -25.80 7.49 -6.91
N GLY A 109 -26.02 6.18 -7.07
CA GLY A 109 -25.92 5.50 -8.38
C GLY A 109 -25.21 4.15 -8.35
N THR A 110 -25.78 3.13 -7.72
CA THR A 110 -25.34 1.73 -7.88
C THR A 110 -25.34 1.25 -9.35
N ALA A 111 -26.06 1.96 -10.23
CA ALA A 111 -26.20 1.63 -11.65
C ALA A 111 -24.94 1.89 -12.50
N ASP A 112 -24.06 2.82 -12.12
CA ASP A 112 -22.87 3.15 -12.94
C ASP A 112 -21.68 2.20 -12.68
N LEU A 113 -21.55 1.70 -11.46
CA LEU A 113 -20.44 0.80 -11.08
C LEU A 113 -20.62 -0.60 -11.66
N GLU A 114 -21.83 -1.14 -11.68
CA GLU A 114 -22.10 -2.43 -12.34
C GLU A 114 -21.81 -2.38 -13.84
N ALA A 115 -22.11 -1.26 -14.50
CA ALA A 115 -21.79 -1.07 -15.92
C ALA A 115 -20.28 -1.06 -16.18
N VAL A 116 -19.49 -0.45 -15.30
CA VAL A 116 -18.01 -0.43 -15.39
C VAL A 116 -17.41 -1.81 -15.11
N CYS A 117 -17.93 -2.54 -14.11
CA CYS A 117 -17.51 -3.91 -13.80
C CYS A 117 -17.86 -4.89 -14.93
N ASN A 118 -19.06 -4.80 -15.50
CA ASN A 118 -19.51 -5.65 -16.60
C ASN A 118 -18.74 -5.39 -17.90
N ARG A 119 -18.24 -4.17 -18.13
CA ARG A 119 -17.39 -3.85 -19.30
C ARG A 119 -16.06 -4.61 -19.25
N HIS A 120 -15.40 -4.65 -18.09
CA HIS A 120 -14.12 -5.33 -17.92
C HIS A 120 -14.25 -6.86 -17.94
N ASN A 121 -15.36 -7.41 -17.48
CA ASN A 121 -15.57 -8.87 -17.46
C ASN A 121 -15.79 -9.48 -18.86
N ARG A 122 -16.23 -8.68 -19.85
CA ARG A 122 -16.42 -9.13 -21.24
C ARG A 122 -15.11 -9.23 -22.04
N GLN A 123 -14.06 -8.52 -21.63
CA GLN A 123 -12.77 -8.50 -22.33
C GLN A 123 -11.81 -9.62 -21.88
N SER A 124 -12.12 -10.30 -20.77
CA SER A 124 -11.27 -11.35 -20.18
C SER A 124 -11.72 -12.78 -20.49
N ARG A 125 -12.37 -13.03 -21.64
CA ARG A 125 -12.69 -14.41 -22.07
C ARG A 125 -11.48 -15.04 -22.74
N TRP A 126 -10.57 -15.58 -21.92
CA TRP A 126 -9.55 -16.54 -22.37
C TRP A 126 -10.21 -17.71 -23.08
N GLN A 127 -9.84 -17.96 -24.34
CA GLN A 127 -10.17 -19.21 -25.01
C GLN A 127 -9.11 -20.26 -24.62
N PRO A 128 -9.49 -21.46 -24.17
CA PRO A 128 -8.52 -22.51 -23.93
C PRO A 128 -7.98 -23.00 -25.28
N VAL A 129 -6.65 -23.01 -25.42
CA VAL A 129 -5.97 -23.81 -26.45
C VAL A 129 -6.02 -25.27 -26.01
N THR A 130 -6.72 -26.09 -26.77
CA THR A 130 -6.61 -27.56 -26.74
C THR A 130 -5.35 -27.95 -27.50
N GLU A 131 -4.44 -28.69 -26.87
CA GLU A 131 -3.37 -29.41 -27.57
C GLU A 131 -3.65 -30.92 -27.50
N LEU A 132 -3.34 -31.58 -28.62
CA LEU A 132 -3.50 -32.99 -28.96
C LEU A 132 -2.38 -33.86 -28.39
#